data_AF-A0A9X5XCW2-F1
#
_entry.id   AF-A0A9X5XCW2-F1
#
_cell.length_a   1.000
_cell.length_b   1.000
_cell.length_c   1.000
_cell.angle_alpha   90.00
_cell.angle_beta   90.00
_cell.angle_gamma   90.00
#
_symmetry.space_group_name_H-M   'P 1'
#
loop_
_entity.id
_entity.type
_entity.pdbx_description
1 polymer ?
#
loop_
_entity_poly.entity_id
_entity_poly.type
_entity_poly.pdbx_seq_one_letter_code
_entity_poly.pdbx_strand_id
1 'polypeptide(L)'
;MADDYLVRIGKLIRDARQHRGWTQSQLAEALGTSQSAVNRIERGNQNISLEMIARIGEALDSEIVSLGYAGPMHLRVVGGRRLSGSIDVKTSKNACVALLCATLLNKGRTVLRRVARIEEVYRLLEVLGSIGVRTRWINDGVDLEIVPPSELDMEAIDAEAARRTRSIIMFLGPLLHRMDTFRLPYAGGCDLGTRTIEPHMIALRRFGLDIAATEGLYHAQVDRAVSPGRPIVLTERGDTVTENALLAAARHDGVTVIRNASSNYMVQDLCFFLEALGVRVEGVGTTTLTVHGVPNIDVDVDYSPSEDPVEAMSLLAAAVVTESELTVRRVPIEFLEIELAVLEEMGLDHDRTPEYFADNGRTRLVDLTVRPSKLEAPIDKIHPMPFPGLNIDNVPFFAAIAASAQGKTLIHDWVYD
;
A
#
# COMPACT_ATOMS: atom_id res chain seq x y z
N MET A 1 -0.58 23.10 -34.04
CA MET A 1 -0.87 22.01 -33.07
C MET A 1 -0.02 20.75 -33.29
N ALA A 2 0.57 20.50 -34.46
CA ALA A 2 1.46 19.35 -34.68
C ALA A 2 2.91 19.56 -34.18
N ASP A 3 3.46 20.78 -34.17
CA ASP A 3 4.85 20.99 -33.72
C ASP A 3 5.07 20.88 -32.20
N ASP A 4 4.00 21.01 -31.41
CA ASP A 4 4.08 21.12 -29.95
C ASP A 4 4.31 19.76 -29.25
N TYR A 5 4.01 18.63 -29.91
CA TYR A 5 4.25 17.31 -29.32
C TYR A 5 5.71 16.86 -29.48
N LEU A 6 6.35 17.16 -30.60
CA LEU A 6 7.75 16.79 -30.86
C LEU A 6 8.71 17.50 -29.91
N VAL A 7 8.45 18.78 -29.61
CA VAL A 7 9.24 19.55 -28.63
C VAL A 7 9.11 18.96 -27.23
N ARG A 8 7.91 18.50 -26.84
CA ARG A 8 7.67 17.83 -25.54
C ARG A 8 8.39 16.49 -25.45
N ILE A 9 8.29 15.65 -26.48
CA ILE A 9 9.00 14.36 -26.54
C ILE A 9 10.52 14.59 -26.51
N GLY A 10 11.02 15.56 -27.28
CA GLY A 10 12.43 15.92 -27.29
C GLY A 10 12.96 16.36 -25.93
N LYS A 11 12.15 17.15 -25.18
CA LYS A 11 12.48 17.55 -23.82
C LYS A 11 12.55 16.34 -22.87
N LEU A 12 11.56 15.44 -22.91
CA LEU A 12 11.56 14.22 -22.08
C LEU A 12 12.80 13.35 -22.33
N ILE A 13 13.15 13.12 -23.60
CA ILE A 13 14.33 12.35 -24.00
C ILE A 13 15.61 13.00 -23.46
N ARG A 14 15.70 14.34 -23.57
CA ARG A 14 16.86 15.09 -23.07
C ARG A 14 16.98 14.99 -21.56
N ASP A 15 15.88 15.17 -20.85
CA ASP A 15 15.84 15.19 -19.39
C ASP A 15 16.16 13.77 -18.85
N ALA A 16 15.60 12.72 -19.45
CA ALA A 16 15.92 11.32 -19.13
C ALA A 16 17.38 10.97 -19.41
N ARG A 17 17.94 11.43 -20.54
CA ARG A 17 19.37 11.25 -20.85
C ARG A 17 20.26 11.94 -19.82
N GLN A 18 19.93 13.17 -19.44
CA GLN A 18 20.68 13.94 -18.44
C GLN A 18 20.61 13.31 -17.06
N HIS A 19 19.44 12.80 -16.66
CA HIS A 19 19.25 12.08 -15.41
C HIS A 19 20.16 10.83 -15.33
N ARG A 20 20.32 10.11 -16.45
CA ARG A 20 21.24 8.98 -16.57
C ARG A 20 22.72 9.37 -16.67
N GLY A 21 23.04 10.68 -16.69
CA GLY A 21 24.40 11.20 -16.81
C GLY A 21 25.04 11.00 -18.19
N TRP A 22 24.25 10.73 -19.23
CA TRP A 22 24.75 10.42 -20.57
C TRP A 22 24.92 11.66 -21.44
N THR A 23 25.94 11.67 -22.28
CA THR A 23 26.11 12.63 -23.38
C THR A 23 25.23 12.24 -24.58
N GLN A 24 24.94 13.20 -25.47
CA GLN A 24 24.21 12.90 -26.72
C GLN A 24 24.95 11.85 -27.57
N SER A 25 26.28 11.81 -27.53
CA SER A 25 27.10 10.81 -28.24
C SER A 25 26.88 9.40 -27.69
N GLN A 26 26.83 9.23 -26.37
CA GLN A 26 26.57 7.94 -25.73
C GLN A 26 25.16 7.41 -26.03
N LEU A 27 24.16 8.30 -26.02
CA LEU A 27 22.81 7.92 -26.44
C LEU A 27 22.79 7.55 -27.94
N ALA A 28 23.52 8.27 -28.78
CA ALA A 28 23.59 7.98 -30.20
C ALA A 28 24.22 6.60 -30.48
N GLU A 29 25.29 6.26 -29.75
CA GLU A 29 25.95 4.96 -29.81
C GLU A 29 24.99 3.83 -29.39
N ALA A 30 24.28 3.99 -28.26
CA ALA A 30 23.29 3.01 -27.79
C ALA A 30 22.16 2.77 -28.80
N LEU A 31 21.78 3.80 -29.56
CA LEU A 31 20.72 3.74 -30.56
C LEU A 31 21.21 3.35 -31.96
N GLY A 32 22.52 3.17 -32.16
CA GLY A 32 23.08 2.95 -33.51
C GLY A 32 22.77 4.11 -34.47
N THR A 33 22.78 5.35 -33.98
CA THR A 33 22.48 6.56 -34.76
C THR A 33 23.57 7.63 -34.59
N SER A 34 23.38 8.82 -35.17
CA SER A 34 24.34 9.93 -35.06
C SER A 34 24.00 10.89 -33.90
N GLN A 35 25.02 11.49 -33.29
CA GLN A 35 24.82 12.54 -32.27
C GLN A 35 24.00 13.72 -32.81
N SER A 36 24.15 14.06 -34.09
CA SER A 36 23.32 15.07 -34.74
C SER A 36 21.84 14.67 -34.85
N ALA A 37 21.54 13.37 -35.04
CA ALA A 37 20.16 12.89 -35.02
C ALA A 37 19.55 12.99 -33.61
N VAL A 38 20.30 12.61 -32.56
CA VAL A 38 19.87 12.79 -31.17
C VAL A 38 19.61 14.26 -30.84
N ASN A 39 20.48 15.18 -31.28
CA ASN A 39 20.26 16.62 -31.07
C ASN A 39 18.99 17.14 -31.77
N ARG A 40 18.69 16.66 -32.98
CA ARG A 40 17.44 17.04 -33.68
C ARG A 40 16.20 16.48 -32.97
N ILE A 41 16.28 15.25 -32.48
CA ILE A 41 15.25 14.60 -31.66
C ILE A 41 14.97 15.41 -30.40
N GLU A 42 16.01 15.77 -29.64
CA GLU A 42 15.85 16.54 -28.39
C GLU A 42 15.30 17.96 -28.59
N ARG A 43 15.51 18.54 -29.77
CA ARG A 43 14.96 19.85 -30.15
C ARG A 43 13.55 19.78 -30.72
N GLY A 44 12.99 18.58 -30.91
CA GLY A 44 11.69 18.40 -31.57
C GLY A 44 11.71 18.68 -33.07
N ASN A 45 12.89 18.73 -33.71
CA ASN A 45 13.06 19.06 -35.13
C ASN A 45 13.09 17.82 -36.04
N GLN A 46 12.70 16.67 -35.52
CA GLN A 46 12.73 15.41 -36.27
C GLN A 46 11.54 14.53 -35.86
N ASN A 47 10.80 14.03 -36.85
CA ASN A 47 9.79 13.00 -36.64
C ASN A 47 10.46 11.70 -36.20
N ILE A 48 9.90 11.04 -35.20
CA ILE A 48 10.44 9.83 -34.58
C ILE A 48 9.39 8.72 -34.74
N SER A 49 9.82 7.54 -35.18
CA SER A 49 8.93 6.37 -35.21
C SER A 49 8.68 5.86 -33.78
N LEU A 50 7.55 5.17 -33.58
CA LEU A 50 7.24 4.52 -32.29
C LEU A 50 8.33 3.52 -31.89
N GLU A 51 8.89 2.78 -32.85
CA GLU A 51 10.01 1.85 -32.63
C GLU A 51 11.26 2.58 -32.11
N MET A 52 11.59 3.74 -32.68
CA MET A 52 12.73 4.54 -32.23
C MET A 52 12.46 5.13 -30.83
N ILE A 53 11.23 5.53 -30.52
CA ILE A 53 10.85 5.97 -29.17
C ILE A 53 11.00 4.83 -28.15
N ALA A 54 10.54 3.62 -28.48
CA ALA A 54 10.66 2.46 -27.60
C ALA A 54 12.14 2.12 -27.31
N ARG A 55 12.98 2.12 -28.35
CA ARG A 55 14.43 1.90 -28.21
C ARG A 55 15.11 2.98 -27.37
N ILE A 56 14.65 4.23 -27.45
CA ILE A 56 15.15 5.31 -26.58
C ILE A 56 14.69 5.08 -25.13
N GLY A 57 13.45 4.65 -24.93
CA GLY A 57 12.93 4.29 -23.60
C GLY A 57 13.73 3.17 -22.94
N GLU A 58 13.98 2.09 -23.67
CA GLU A 58 14.85 0.98 -23.21
C GLU A 58 16.29 1.45 -22.94
N ALA A 59 16.88 2.21 -23.86
CA ALA A 59 18.26 2.68 -23.72
C ALA A 59 18.43 3.64 -22.53
N LEU A 60 17.39 4.39 -22.18
CA LEU A 60 17.39 5.34 -21.08
C LEU A 60 16.79 4.79 -19.78
N ASP A 61 16.23 3.58 -19.79
CA ASP A 61 15.51 2.99 -18.66
C ASP A 61 14.41 3.96 -18.18
N SER A 62 13.66 4.48 -19.14
CA SER A 62 12.68 5.55 -18.94
C SER A 62 11.44 5.28 -19.78
N GLU A 63 10.26 5.39 -19.17
CA GLU A 63 8.98 5.32 -19.88
C GLU A 63 8.69 6.65 -20.60
N ILE A 64 9.32 6.85 -21.76
CA ILE A 64 9.21 8.11 -22.54
C ILE A 64 7.83 8.23 -23.21
N VAL A 65 7.21 7.10 -23.55
CA VAL A 65 5.83 7.03 -24.00
C VAL A 65 5.13 5.96 -23.18
N SER A 66 4.27 6.40 -22.27
CA SER A 66 3.16 5.58 -21.82
C SER A 66 2.13 5.57 -22.95
N LEU A 67 1.84 4.41 -23.53
CA LEU A 67 0.62 4.18 -24.33
C LEU A 67 -0.59 4.10 -23.39
N GLY A 68 -0.73 5.07 -22.49
CA GLY A 68 -1.93 5.29 -21.71
C GLY A 68 -2.90 6.07 -22.56
N TYR A 69 -4.10 5.52 -22.78
CA TYR A 69 -5.21 6.31 -23.29
C TYR A 69 -5.38 7.55 -22.39
N ALA A 70 -5.36 8.76 -22.96
CA ALA A 70 -5.54 10.02 -22.24
C ALA A 70 -7.02 10.26 -21.83
N GLY A 71 -7.73 9.20 -21.44
CA GLY A 71 -9.13 9.20 -21.07
C GLY A 71 -9.48 7.99 -20.20
N PRO A 72 -10.69 7.95 -19.63
CA PRO A 72 -11.10 6.84 -18.78
C PRO A 72 -10.99 5.51 -19.52
N MET A 73 -10.27 4.56 -18.93
CA MET A 73 -10.24 3.18 -19.41
C MET A 73 -11.54 2.49 -18.99
N HIS A 74 -12.23 1.88 -19.96
CA HIS A 74 -13.42 1.10 -19.70
C HIS A 74 -13.12 -0.38 -19.93
N LEU A 75 -13.49 -1.22 -18.96
CA LEU A 75 -13.46 -2.67 -19.12
C LEU A 75 -14.79 -3.13 -19.72
N ARG A 76 -14.75 -3.85 -20.84
CA ARG A 76 -15.91 -4.53 -21.40
C ARG A 76 -15.87 -6.00 -21.00
N VAL A 77 -16.78 -6.40 -20.12
CA VAL A 77 -16.94 -7.78 -19.68
C VAL A 77 -18.12 -8.42 -20.41
N VAL A 78 -17.94 -9.63 -20.94
CA VAL A 78 -19.03 -10.43 -21.53
C VAL A 78 -19.39 -11.52 -20.53
N GLY A 79 -20.58 -11.40 -19.93
CA GLY A 79 -21.07 -12.33 -18.91
C GLY A 79 -21.38 -13.74 -19.43
N GLY A 80 -21.73 -14.64 -18.51
CA GLY A 80 -22.05 -16.05 -18.81
C GLY A 80 -20.83 -16.95 -19.06
N ARG A 81 -19.63 -16.50 -18.67
CA ARG A 81 -18.39 -17.26 -18.79
C ARG A 81 -18.03 -17.88 -17.44
N ARG A 82 -17.72 -19.19 -17.46
CA ARG A 82 -17.09 -19.88 -16.34
C ARG A 82 -15.57 -19.70 -16.39
N LEU A 83 -14.97 -19.65 -15.23
CA LEU A 83 -13.54 -19.61 -14.98
C LEU A 83 -13.03 -21.03 -14.70
N SER A 84 -11.72 -21.24 -14.80
CA SER A 84 -11.07 -22.49 -14.44
C SER A 84 -9.58 -22.27 -14.18
N GLY A 85 -8.96 -23.16 -13.41
CA GLY A 85 -7.52 -23.16 -13.16
C GLY A 85 -7.15 -22.71 -11.75
N SER A 86 -5.97 -22.13 -11.60
CA SER A 86 -5.47 -21.63 -10.33
C SER A 86 -4.78 -20.28 -10.45
N ILE A 87 -4.79 -19.51 -9.37
CA ILE A 87 -4.17 -18.18 -9.30
C ILE A 87 -3.57 -17.96 -7.91
N ASP A 88 -2.38 -17.37 -7.86
CA ASP A 88 -1.73 -16.97 -6.60
C ASP A 88 -2.25 -15.60 -6.16
N VAL A 89 -2.55 -15.48 -4.87
CA VAL A 89 -2.80 -14.19 -4.21
C VAL A 89 -1.49 -13.42 -4.13
N LYS A 90 -1.55 -12.11 -4.41
CA LYS A 90 -0.41 -11.21 -4.35
C LYS A 90 -0.25 -10.64 -2.95
N THR A 91 0.88 -9.98 -2.73
CA THR A 91 1.17 -9.27 -1.48
C THR A 91 0.17 -8.14 -1.23
N SER A 92 -0.15 -7.93 0.04
CA SER A 92 -1.07 -6.91 0.50
C SER A 92 -0.63 -5.51 0.14
N LYS A 93 -1.52 -4.77 -0.55
CA LYS A 93 -1.32 -3.33 -0.76
C LYS A 93 -1.23 -2.59 0.56
N ASN A 94 -2.19 -2.82 1.45
CA ASN A 94 -2.34 -2.04 2.68
C ASN A 94 -1.14 -2.26 3.61
N ALA A 95 -0.63 -3.50 3.69
CA ALA A 95 0.63 -3.77 4.37
C ALA A 95 1.80 -3.03 3.70
N CYS A 96 1.95 -3.12 2.38
CA CYS A 96 3.02 -2.39 1.66
C CYS A 96 3.00 -0.88 1.97
N VAL A 97 1.83 -0.25 2.00
CA VAL A 97 1.67 1.17 2.34
C VAL A 97 2.16 1.47 3.76
N ALA A 98 1.76 0.67 4.76
CA ALA A 98 2.21 0.84 6.14
C ALA A 98 3.73 0.67 6.27
N LEU A 99 4.29 -0.32 5.59
CA LEU A 99 5.72 -0.62 5.59
C LEU A 99 6.57 0.46 4.91
N LEU A 100 6.08 1.04 3.80
CA LEU A 100 6.72 2.19 3.15
C LEU A 100 6.85 3.36 4.13
N CYS A 101 5.80 3.68 4.89
CA CYS A 101 5.85 4.69 5.94
C CYS A 101 6.82 4.30 7.06
N ALA A 102 6.84 3.02 7.45
CA ALA A 102 7.72 2.50 8.51
C ALA A 102 9.22 2.61 8.16
N THR A 103 9.58 2.63 6.87
CA THR A 103 10.99 2.80 6.45
C THR A 103 11.61 4.11 6.94
N LEU A 104 10.82 5.14 7.20
CA LEU A 104 11.28 6.41 7.77
C LEU A 104 11.82 6.27 9.21
N LEU A 105 11.49 5.18 9.92
CA LEU A 105 12.06 4.88 11.23
C LEU A 105 13.52 4.42 11.15
N ASN A 106 13.86 3.66 10.12
CA ASN A 106 15.17 3.03 9.95
C ASN A 106 16.17 4.00 9.31
N LYS A 107 17.44 3.92 9.68
CA LYS A 107 18.54 4.61 9.00
C LYS A 107 19.27 3.72 8.00
N GLY A 108 19.19 2.41 8.19
CA GLY A 108 19.78 1.40 7.31
C GLY A 108 18.94 1.14 6.07
N ARG A 109 19.40 0.20 5.25
CA ARG A 109 18.74 -0.18 4.01
C ARG A 109 17.55 -1.10 4.29
N THR A 110 16.43 -0.85 3.63
CA THR A 110 15.25 -1.72 3.67
C THR A 110 15.01 -2.33 2.31
N VAL A 111 14.84 -3.65 2.23
CA VAL A 111 14.36 -4.36 1.04
C VAL A 111 12.98 -4.91 1.34
N LEU A 112 11.99 -4.47 0.59
CA LEU A 112 10.63 -5.02 0.63
C LEU A 112 10.44 -5.94 -0.59
N ARG A 113 10.08 -7.20 -0.33
CA ARG A 113 9.93 -8.22 -1.37
C ARG A 113 8.56 -8.18 -2.02
N ARG A 114 8.50 -8.37 -3.34
CA ARG A 114 7.27 -8.49 -4.15
C ARG A 114 6.27 -7.34 -3.97
N VAL A 115 6.74 -6.10 -3.82
CA VAL A 115 5.88 -4.94 -3.57
C VAL A 115 4.92 -4.71 -4.74
N ALA A 116 3.64 -4.47 -4.44
CA ALA A 116 2.62 -4.19 -5.44
C ALA A 116 2.93 -2.90 -6.23
N ARG A 117 2.95 -3.00 -7.56
CA ARG A 117 3.20 -1.88 -8.48
C ARG A 117 1.90 -1.16 -8.83
N ILE A 118 1.37 -0.43 -7.87
CA ILE A 118 0.12 0.30 -8.02
C ILE A 118 0.32 1.80 -7.76
N GLU A 119 -0.63 2.59 -8.23
CA GLU A 119 -0.61 4.05 -8.14
C GLU A 119 -0.37 4.57 -6.70
N GLU A 120 -0.99 3.97 -5.69
CA GLU A 120 -0.82 4.41 -4.30
C GLU A 120 0.63 4.21 -3.80
N VAL A 121 1.29 3.12 -4.22
CA VAL A 121 2.70 2.88 -3.91
C VAL A 121 3.57 3.91 -4.63
N TYR A 122 3.35 4.12 -5.93
CA TYR A 122 4.13 5.12 -6.67
C TYR A 122 4.02 6.53 -6.09
N ARG A 123 2.82 6.96 -5.69
CA ARG A 123 2.63 8.25 -5.01
C ARG A 123 3.44 8.37 -3.72
N LEU A 124 3.47 7.31 -2.90
CA LEU A 124 4.33 7.31 -1.71
C LEU A 124 5.82 7.34 -2.06
N LEU A 125 6.24 6.65 -3.12
CA LEU A 125 7.63 6.70 -3.60
C LEU A 125 8.01 8.09 -4.13
N GLU A 126 7.10 8.79 -4.81
CA GLU A 126 7.28 10.18 -5.24
C GLU A 126 7.52 11.10 -4.03
N VAL A 127 6.66 10.99 -3.01
CA VAL A 127 6.81 11.79 -1.78
C VAL A 127 8.10 11.43 -1.04
N LEU A 128 8.38 10.14 -0.84
CA LEU A 128 9.62 9.68 -0.20
C LEU A 128 10.86 10.19 -0.97
N GLY A 129 10.84 10.08 -2.29
CA GLY A 129 11.89 10.58 -3.18
C GLY A 129 12.10 12.08 -3.05
N SER A 130 11.01 12.85 -2.97
CA SER A 130 11.06 14.32 -2.84
C SER A 130 11.74 14.80 -1.55
N ILE A 131 11.65 14.01 -0.47
CA ILE A 131 12.32 14.32 0.82
C ILE A 131 13.70 13.66 0.95
N GLY A 132 14.24 13.10 -0.14
CA GLY A 132 15.60 12.57 -0.23
C GLY A 132 15.75 11.06 -0.01
N VAL A 133 14.66 10.31 0.19
CA VAL A 133 14.72 8.84 0.31
C VAL A 133 14.97 8.23 -1.06
N ARG A 134 16.04 7.44 -1.19
CA ARG A 134 16.38 6.77 -2.45
C ARG A 134 15.63 5.46 -2.54
N THR A 135 14.94 5.25 -3.65
CA THR A 135 14.19 4.03 -3.93
C THR A 135 14.69 3.41 -5.24
N ARG A 136 14.79 2.09 -5.29
CA ARG A 136 15.22 1.36 -6.48
C ARG A 136 14.49 0.03 -6.57
N TRP A 137 13.84 -0.20 -7.71
CA TRP A 137 13.31 -1.52 -8.04
C TRP A 137 14.47 -2.46 -8.41
N ILE A 138 14.52 -3.63 -7.80
CA ILE A 138 15.55 -4.66 -7.99
C ILE A 138 14.91 -6.01 -8.32
N ASN A 139 15.73 -7.00 -8.68
CA ASN A 139 15.28 -8.38 -9.02
C ASN A 139 14.17 -8.37 -10.07
N ASP A 140 14.50 -7.87 -11.26
CA ASP A 140 13.58 -7.72 -12.41
C ASP A 140 12.33 -6.87 -12.10
N GLY A 141 12.47 -5.96 -11.15
CA GLY A 141 11.43 -5.01 -10.77
C GLY A 141 10.34 -5.59 -9.89
N VAL A 142 10.61 -6.70 -9.21
CA VAL A 142 9.70 -7.36 -8.28
C VAL A 142 9.88 -6.82 -6.85
N ASP A 143 11.10 -6.50 -6.47
CA ASP A 143 11.43 -6.06 -5.11
C ASP A 143 11.83 -4.59 -5.08
N LEU A 144 11.64 -3.96 -3.93
CA LEU A 144 11.92 -2.55 -3.73
C LEU A 144 12.99 -2.35 -2.66
N GLU A 145 14.11 -1.76 -3.05
CA GLU A 145 15.16 -1.28 -2.15
C GLU A 145 14.92 0.18 -1.80
N ILE A 146 15.04 0.51 -0.51
CA ILE A 146 14.76 1.82 0.07
C ILE A 146 15.93 2.19 0.99
N VAL A 147 16.52 3.36 0.75
CA VAL A 147 17.64 3.89 1.53
C VAL A 147 17.33 5.33 1.94
N PRO A 148 17.03 5.60 3.22
CA PRO A 148 16.78 6.95 3.69
C PRO A 148 18.08 7.77 3.72
N PRO A 149 18.00 9.10 3.58
CA PRO A 149 19.15 9.98 3.74
C PRO A 149 19.50 10.14 5.23
N SER A 150 20.67 10.73 5.50
CA SER A 150 21.02 11.14 6.87
C SER A 150 20.06 12.19 7.42
N GLU A 151 19.64 13.13 6.56
CA GLU A 151 18.71 14.22 6.86
C GLU A 151 17.65 14.28 5.77
N LEU A 152 16.38 14.47 6.17
CA LEU A 152 15.25 14.58 5.25
C LEU A 152 15.05 16.05 4.86
N ASP A 153 14.83 16.30 3.57
CA ASP A 153 14.49 17.63 3.06
C ASP A 153 12.97 17.81 3.03
N MET A 154 12.39 18.26 4.15
CA MET A 154 10.94 18.47 4.23
C MET A 154 10.45 19.69 3.43
N GLU A 155 11.34 20.60 3.04
CA GLU A 155 10.97 21.75 2.20
C GLU A 155 10.76 21.33 0.74
N ALA A 156 11.46 20.29 0.30
CA ALA A 156 11.35 19.70 -1.04
C ALA A 156 10.15 18.77 -1.24
N ILE A 157 9.29 18.57 -0.22
CA ILE A 157 8.17 17.63 -0.29
C ILE A 157 7.25 17.90 -1.49
N ASP A 158 6.98 16.87 -2.29
CA ASP A 158 6.02 16.95 -3.39
C ASP A 158 4.59 17.06 -2.83
N ALA A 159 4.11 18.30 -2.73
CA ALA A 159 2.80 18.59 -2.19
C ALA A 159 1.64 18.11 -3.09
N GLU A 160 1.85 17.97 -4.41
CA GLU A 160 0.81 17.47 -5.30
C GLU A 160 0.64 15.97 -5.13
N ALA A 161 1.74 15.21 -5.11
CA ALA A 161 1.72 13.78 -4.85
C ALA A 161 1.14 13.49 -3.46
N ALA A 162 1.61 14.21 -2.42
CA ALA A 162 1.16 14.04 -1.05
C ALA A 162 -0.35 14.31 -0.86
N ARG A 163 -0.92 15.30 -1.57
CA ARG A 163 -2.36 15.60 -1.50
C ARG A 163 -3.23 14.53 -2.18
N ARG A 164 -2.67 13.73 -3.08
CA ARG A 164 -3.37 12.66 -3.80
C ARG A 164 -3.37 11.31 -3.09
N THR A 165 -2.72 11.23 -1.92
CA THR A 165 -2.73 10.04 -1.07
C THR A 165 -3.17 10.40 0.34
N ARG A 166 -4.11 9.63 0.90
CA ARG A 166 -4.48 9.75 2.31
C ARG A 166 -3.40 9.20 3.24
N SER A 167 -2.55 8.32 2.72
CA SER A 167 -1.51 7.61 3.47
C SER A 167 -0.40 8.55 3.98
N ILE A 168 -0.29 9.78 3.48
CA ILE A 168 0.69 10.77 3.97
C ILE A 168 0.57 11.04 5.48
N ILE A 169 -0.62 10.90 6.05
CA ILE A 169 -0.87 11.04 7.49
C ILE A 169 -0.02 10.08 8.34
N MET A 170 0.37 8.95 7.77
CA MET A 170 1.20 7.93 8.42
C MET A 170 2.65 8.37 8.59
N PHE A 171 3.07 9.48 7.97
CA PHE A 171 4.41 10.03 8.19
C PHE A 171 4.54 10.74 9.55
N LEU A 172 3.42 11.11 10.19
CA LEU A 172 3.43 11.77 11.49
C LEU A 172 4.18 10.95 12.57
N GLY A 173 3.87 9.66 12.67
CA GLY A 173 4.47 8.71 13.62
C GLY A 173 5.99 8.58 13.51
N PRO A 174 6.56 8.30 12.32
CA PRO A 174 8.01 8.20 12.17
C PRO A 174 8.72 9.56 12.18
N LEU A 175 8.14 10.62 11.60
CA LEU A 175 8.79 11.93 11.51
C LEU A 175 8.94 12.62 12.87
N LEU A 176 8.06 12.35 13.83
CA LEU A 176 8.21 12.91 15.19
C LEU A 176 9.55 12.51 15.83
N HIS A 177 10.20 11.43 15.39
CA HIS A 177 11.52 10.98 15.87
C HIS A 177 12.70 11.52 15.06
N ARG A 178 12.44 12.28 14.01
CA ARG A 178 13.46 12.86 13.12
C ARG A 178 13.62 14.35 13.33
N MET A 179 12.53 15.05 13.66
CA MET A 179 12.48 16.51 13.70
C MET A 179 11.55 16.98 14.83
N ASP A 180 11.82 18.17 15.38
CA ASP A 180 10.97 18.79 16.40
C ASP A 180 9.82 19.58 15.78
N THR A 181 9.97 20.03 14.54
CA THR A 181 8.95 20.76 13.78
C THR A 181 8.98 20.33 12.33
N PHE A 182 7.82 20.06 11.74
CA PHE A 182 7.69 19.73 10.32
C PHE A 182 6.28 20.05 9.81
N ARG A 183 6.11 20.06 8.48
CA ARG A 183 4.82 20.34 7.83
C ARG A 183 4.48 19.21 6.87
N LEU A 184 3.22 18.77 6.87
CA LEU A 184 2.71 17.81 5.89
C LEU A 184 1.53 18.41 5.12
N PRO A 185 1.46 18.25 3.78
CA PRO A 185 0.27 18.57 3.00
C PRO A 185 -0.96 17.84 3.53
N TYR A 186 -2.13 18.50 3.47
CA TYR A 186 -3.39 17.82 3.75
C TYR A 186 -3.58 16.62 2.83
N ALA A 187 -3.92 15.49 3.41
CA ALA A 187 -4.47 14.36 2.68
C ALA A 187 -5.80 14.77 2.03
N GLY A 188 -5.84 14.86 0.70
CA GLY A 188 -7.09 15.04 -0.05
C GLY A 188 -7.73 13.70 -0.43
N GLY A 189 -8.99 13.75 -0.88
CA GLY A 189 -9.54 12.77 -1.83
C GLY A 189 -10.15 11.47 -1.29
N CYS A 190 -11.31 11.53 -0.65
CA CYS A 190 -12.25 10.40 -0.71
C CYS A 190 -13.69 10.92 -0.66
N ASP A 191 -14.49 10.59 -1.68
CA ASP A 191 -15.93 10.86 -1.73
C ASP A 191 -16.73 9.90 -0.81
N LEU A 192 -16.09 8.87 -0.24
CA LEU A 192 -16.65 8.01 0.80
C LEU A 192 -16.26 8.52 2.21
N GLY A 193 -17.17 9.29 2.81
CA GLY A 193 -17.14 9.69 4.22
C GLY A 193 -16.08 10.74 4.59
N THR A 194 -16.44 11.66 5.49
CA THR A 194 -15.54 12.65 6.10
C THR A 194 -14.75 12.04 7.26
N ARG A 195 -13.90 11.05 6.98
CA ARG A 195 -13.00 10.48 8.01
C ARG A 195 -12.09 11.58 8.58
N THR A 196 -12.10 11.75 9.90
CA THR A 196 -11.36 12.82 10.59
C THR A 196 -9.92 12.39 10.89
N ILE A 197 -8.99 13.35 10.95
CA ILE A 197 -7.60 13.14 11.41
C ILE A 197 -7.50 13.05 12.95
N GLU A 198 -8.54 13.48 13.66
CA GLU A 198 -8.57 13.60 15.12
C GLU A 198 -8.11 12.33 15.87
N PRO A 199 -8.51 11.10 15.46
CA PRO A 199 -8.03 9.88 16.13
C PRO A 199 -6.50 9.73 16.11
N HIS A 200 -5.84 10.10 15.01
CA HIS A 200 -4.38 10.09 14.91
C HIS A 200 -3.76 11.14 15.84
N MET A 201 -4.32 12.35 15.88
CA MET A 201 -3.85 13.42 16.76
C MET A 201 -3.95 13.04 18.23
N ILE A 202 -5.07 12.43 18.63
CA ILE A 202 -5.29 11.96 20.01
C ILE A 202 -4.23 10.91 20.40
N ALA A 203 -3.94 9.96 19.50
CA ALA A 203 -2.94 8.93 19.74
C ALA A 203 -1.54 9.53 19.85
N LEU A 204 -1.15 10.39 18.89
CA LEU A 204 0.21 10.91 18.78
C LEU A 204 0.54 12.01 19.79
N ARG A 205 -0.46 12.74 20.31
CA ARG A 205 -0.28 13.72 21.40
C ARG A 205 0.34 13.08 22.65
N ARG A 206 0.17 11.78 22.85
CA ARG A 206 0.78 11.01 23.94
C ARG A 206 2.30 10.89 23.83
N PHE A 207 2.84 11.08 22.64
CA PHE A 207 4.27 11.14 22.33
C PHE A 207 4.77 12.58 22.16
N GLY A 208 3.97 13.57 22.57
CA GLY A 208 4.32 14.99 22.49
C GLY A 208 4.03 15.64 21.14
N LEU A 209 3.42 14.93 20.18
CA LEU A 209 3.10 15.52 18.89
C LEU A 209 1.81 16.34 18.95
N ASP A 210 1.94 17.66 18.85
CA ASP A 210 0.83 18.57 18.61
C ASP A 210 0.71 18.89 17.11
N ILE A 211 -0.52 18.96 16.61
CA ILE A 211 -0.80 19.16 15.19
C ILE A 211 -1.83 20.28 15.05
N ALA A 212 -1.43 21.36 14.40
CA ALA A 212 -2.34 22.42 13.98
C ALA A 212 -2.66 22.27 12.48
N ALA A 213 -3.95 22.14 12.16
CA ALA A 213 -4.43 22.07 10.80
C ALA A 213 -4.77 23.49 10.31
N THR A 214 -3.87 24.11 9.55
CA THR A 214 -4.05 25.46 8.99
C THR A 214 -3.55 25.54 7.54
N GLU A 215 -4.20 26.37 6.70
CA GLU A 215 -3.71 26.71 5.35
C GLU A 215 -3.46 25.52 4.40
N GLY A 216 -4.18 24.41 4.56
CA GLY A 216 -3.98 23.23 3.71
C GLY A 216 -2.78 22.35 4.11
N LEU A 217 -2.23 22.58 5.32
CA LEU A 217 -1.06 21.91 5.87
C LEU A 217 -1.29 21.50 7.32
N TYR A 218 -0.78 20.33 7.70
CA TYR A 218 -0.61 19.90 9.07
C TYR A 218 0.72 20.45 9.59
N HIS A 219 0.67 21.36 10.56
CA HIS A 219 1.82 21.89 11.25
C HIS A 219 2.07 21.03 12.49
N ALA A 220 3.15 20.26 12.47
CA ALA A 220 3.53 19.36 13.54
C ALA A 220 4.61 19.98 14.42
N GLN A 221 4.41 19.91 15.73
CA GLN A 221 5.39 20.30 16.75
C GLN A 221 5.52 19.19 17.78
N VAL A 222 6.76 18.81 18.11
CA VAL A 222 7.06 17.72 19.05
C VAL A 222 7.58 18.30 20.36
N ASP A 223 6.84 18.08 21.44
CA ASP A 223 7.32 18.31 22.80
C ASP A 223 8.05 17.07 23.33
N ARG A 224 9.38 17.13 23.34
CA ARG A 224 10.25 16.04 23.84
C ARG A 224 10.10 15.76 25.34
N ALA A 225 9.49 16.67 26.11
CA ALA A 225 9.22 16.45 27.53
C ALA A 225 7.99 15.55 27.77
N VAL A 226 7.16 15.34 26.75
CA VAL A 226 5.96 14.50 26.84
C VAL A 226 6.30 13.06 26.44
N SER A 227 5.99 12.14 27.34
CA SER A 227 6.10 10.70 27.11
C SER A 227 4.83 9.98 27.57
N PRO A 228 4.47 8.83 26.96
CA PRO A 228 3.32 8.03 27.39
C PRO A 228 3.42 7.57 28.85
N GLY A 229 2.78 8.29 29.77
CA GLY A 229 2.72 7.91 31.19
C GLY A 229 1.62 6.88 31.55
N ARG A 230 0.78 6.49 30.58
CA ARG A 230 -0.32 5.53 30.75
C ARG A 230 -0.71 4.91 29.40
N PRO A 231 -1.49 3.81 29.38
CA PRO A 231 -1.95 3.22 28.13
C PRO A 231 -2.67 4.23 27.22
N ILE A 232 -2.33 4.19 25.94
CA ILE A 232 -2.96 4.95 24.87
C ILE A 232 -4.22 4.19 24.46
N VAL A 233 -5.39 4.77 24.72
CA VAL A 233 -6.68 4.18 24.35
C VAL A 233 -7.12 4.80 23.03
N LEU A 234 -7.22 4.00 21.98
CA LEU A 234 -7.74 4.44 20.70
C LEU A 234 -9.27 4.48 20.78
N THR A 235 -9.85 5.66 20.53
CA THR A 235 -11.31 5.87 20.59
C THR A 235 -12.05 5.25 19.42
N GLU A 236 -11.33 4.97 18.33
CA GLU A 236 -11.79 4.25 17.15
C GLU A 236 -10.79 3.13 16.85
N ARG A 237 -11.28 1.95 16.46
CA ARG A 237 -10.43 0.84 16.03
C ARG A 237 -10.07 0.98 14.55
N GLY A 238 -9.31 2.03 14.23
CA GLY A 238 -8.80 2.29 12.88
C GLY A 238 -7.45 1.62 12.63
N ASP A 239 -7.30 1.03 11.45
CA ASP A 239 -6.04 0.39 11.01
C ASP A 239 -4.89 1.41 11.00
N THR A 240 -5.04 2.49 10.22
CA THR A 240 -4.02 3.55 10.11
C THR A 240 -3.75 4.25 11.44
N VAL A 241 -4.76 4.41 12.29
CA VAL A 241 -4.58 5.02 13.63
C VAL A 241 -3.68 4.15 14.50
N THR A 242 -3.93 2.84 14.47
CA THR A 242 -3.13 1.85 15.20
C THR A 242 -1.71 1.78 14.65
N GLU A 243 -1.55 1.74 13.33
CA GLU A 243 -0.24 1.75 12.67
C GLU A 243 0.54 3.01 13.04
N ASN A 244 -0.07 4.20 13.03
CA ASN A 244 0.65 5.45 13.34
C ASN A 244 1.10 5.49 14.81
N ALA A 245 0.28 4.96 15.72
CA ALA A 245 0.64 4.78 17.12
C ALA A 245 1.78 3.75 17.29
N LEU A 246 1.80 2.67 16.50
CA LEU A 246 2.89 1.69 16.47
C LEU A 246 4.19 2.31 15.95
N LEU A 247 4.14 3.10 14.88
CA LEU A 247 5.31 3.80 14.34
C LEU A 247 5.90 4.79 15.36
N ALA A 248 5.05 5.51 16.09
CA ALA A 248 5.48 6.37 17.18
C ALA A 248 6.09 5.57 18.35
N ALA A 249 5.45 4.47 18.75
CA ALA A 249 5.92 3.62 19.84
C ALA A 249 7.25 2.91 19.51
N ALA A 250 7.47 2.55 18.25
CA ALA A 250 8.62 1.78 17.79
C ALA A 250 9.97 2.44 18.13
N ARG A 251 10.06 3.77 18.06
CA ARG A 251 11.26 4.54 18.42
C ARG A 251 11.20 5.24 19.78
N HIS A 252 10.13 5.02 20.53
CA HIS A 252 10.03 5.55 21.89
C HIS A 252 10.96 4.76 22.83
N ASP A 253 11.78 5.47 23.61
CA ASP A 253 12.64 4.86 24.63
C ASP A 253 11.80 4.45 25.86
N GLY A 254 11.14 3.30 25.76
CA GLY A 254 10.29 2.79 26.83
C GLY A 254 9.21 1.81 26.37
N VAL A 255 8.32 1.51 27.31
CA VAL A 255 7.18 0.61 27.09
C VAL A 255 5.92 1.43 26.81
N THR A 256 5.31 1.20 25.66
CA THR A 256 4.01 1.80 25.30
C THR A 256 2.94 0.72 25.26
N VAL A 257 1.82 0.95 25.94
CA VAL A 257 0.64 0.08 25.85
C VAL A 257 -0.43 0.77 25.01
N ILE A 258 -0.85 0.15 23.91
CA ILE A 258 -1.92 0.61 23.02
C ILE A 258 -3.14 -0.29 23.25
N ARG A 259 -4.28 0.31 23.57
CA ARG A 259 -5.56 -0.38 23.81
C ARG A 259 -6.58 -0.02 22.74
N ASN A 260 -7.46 -0.98 22.45
CA ASN A 260 -8.38 -0.92 21.33
C ASN A 260 -7.64 -0.77 19.99
N ALA A 261 -6.46 -1.37 19.90
CA ALA A 261 -5.70 -1.51 18.66
C ALA A 261 -6.51 -2.30 17.63
N SER A 262 -6.37 -1.95 16.36
CA SER A 262 -6.80 -2.83 15.29
C SER A 262 -5.91 -4.07 15.25
N SER A 263 -6.53 -5.22 15.06
CA SER A 263 -5.88 -6.53 15.01
C SER A 263 -5.76 -7.04 13.57
N ASN A 264 -6.03 -6.16 12.59
CA ASN A 264 -6.14 -6.48 11.17
C ASN A 264 -4.78 -6.82 10.53
N TYR A 265 -4.80 -7.42 9.35
CA TYR A 265 -3.62 -8.03 8.70
C TYR A 265 -2.45 -7.06 8.48
N MET A 266 -2.72 -5.84 8.00
CA MET A 266 -1.69 -4.82 7.75
C MET A 266 -1.02 -4.35 9.05
N VAL A 267 -1.78 -4.32 10.16
CA VAL A 267 -1.25 -3.96 11.48
C VAL A 267 -0.36 -5.08 12.02
N GLN A 268 -0.79 -6.34 11.86
CA GLN A 268 0.04 -7.49 12.26
C GLN A 268 1.34 -7.55 11.45
N ASP A 269 1.26 -7.34 10.12
CA ASP A 269 2.44 -7.34 9.24
C ASP A 269 3.40 -6.19 9.59
N LEU A 270 2.88 -5.01 9.92
CA LEU A 270 3.70 -3.92 10.47
C LEU A 270 4.38 -4.32 11.79
N CYS A 271 3.69 -5.01 12.71
CA CYS A 271 4.30 -5.47 13.94
C CYS A 271 5.49 -6.41 13.67
N PHE A 272 5.35 -7.36 12.74
CA PHE A 272 6.43 -8.28 12.38
C PHE A 272 7.60 -7.58 11.69
N PHE A 273 7.33 -6.57 10.86
CA PHE A 273 8.39 -5.73 10.30
C PHE A 273 9.14 -4.93 11.38
N LEU A 274 8.41 -4.35 12.34
CA LEU A 274 9.03 -3.67 13.49
C LEU A 274 9.88 -4.64 14.33
N GLU A 275 9.44 -5.90 14.49
CA GLU A 275 10.26 -6.96 15.11
C GLU A 275 11.56 -7.22 14.34
N ALA A 276 11.51 -7.23 13.01
CA ALA A 276 12.71 -7.35 12.18
C ALA A 276 13.66 -6.15 12.31
N LEU A 277 13.15 -4.98 12.73
CA LEU A 277 13.93 -3.78 13.06
C LEU A 277 14.46 -3.78 14.51
N GLY A 278 14.15 -4.81 15.31
CA GLY A 278 14.60 -4.97 16.70
C GLY A 278 13.63 -4.44 17.75
N VAL A 279 12.44 -3.97 17.37
CA VAL A 279 11.37 -3.60 18.31
C VAL A 279 10.72 -4.86 18.86
N ARG A 280 10.36 -4.91 20.14
CA ARG A 280 9.57 -6.04 20.66
C ARG A 280 8.10 -5.65 20.76
N VAL A 281 7.22 -6.43 20.13
CA VAL A 281 5.77 -6.22 20.16
C VAL A 281 5.08 -7.42 20.78
N GLU A 282 4.31 -7.20 21.84
CA GLU A 282 3.49 -8.22 22.48
C GLU A 282 2.01 -8.00 22.15
N GLY A 283 1.25 -9.09 22.07
CA GLY A 283 -0.19 -9.04 21.81
C GLY A 283 -0.56 -8.83 20.34
N VAL A 284 0.35 -9.10 19.40
CA VAL A 284 0.06 -9.06 17.95
C VAL A 284 -1.19 -9.92 17.64
N GLY A 285 -2.10 -9.38 16.84
CA GLY A 285 -3.40 -10.00 16.56
C GLY A 285 -4.46 -9.82 17.65
N THR A 286 -4.14 -9.11 18.73
CA THR A 286 -5.10 -8.73 19.79
C THR A 286 -5.39 -7.24 19.80
N THR A 287 -6.38 -6.82 20.58
CA THR A 287 -6.76 -5.40 20.71
C THR A 287 -5.91 -4.64 21.73
N THR A 288 -4.92 -5.30 22.34
CA THR A 288 -3.98 -4.66 23.27
C THR A 288 -2.55 -5.02 22.86
N LEU A 289 -1.81 -4.00 22.42
CA LEU A 289 -0.40 -4.13 22.05
C LEU A 289 0.48 -3.54 23.13
N THR A 290 1.53 -4.27 23.52
CA THR A 290 2.61 -3.73 24.37
C THR A 290 3.88 -3.66 23.55
N VAL A 291 4.34 -2.44 23.28
CA VAL A 291 5.48 -2.14 22.42
C VAL A 291 6.66 -1.72 23.28
N HIS A 292 7.76 -2.44 23.18
CA HIS A 292 9.04 -2.05 23.78
C HIS A 292 9.87 -1.41 22.66
N GLY A 293 9.85 -0.08 22.62
CA GLY A 293 10.48 0.69 21.55
C GLY A 293 12.00 0.74 21.68
N VAL A 294 12.67 1.07 20.57
CA VAL A 294 14.12 1.19 20.49
C VAL A 294 14.48 2.59 19.98
N PRO A 295 15.24 3.41 20.72
CA PRO A 295 15.45 4.83 20.39
C PRO A 295 16.13 5.05 19.02
N ASN A 296 16.97 4.11 18.59
CA ASN A 296 17.70 4.16 17.33
C ASN A 296 17.55 2.86 16.55
N ILE A 297 17.12 2.97 15.30
CA ILE A 297 17.01 1.86 14.36
C ILE A 297 17.93 2.17 13.19
N ASP A 298 18.96 1.35 13.01
CA ASP A 298 19.98 1.50 11.97
C ASP A 298 20.48 0.10 11.58
N VAL A 299 19.64 -0.61 10.84
CA VAL A 299 19.89 -2.00 10.43
C VAL A 299 19.52 -2.20 8.98
N ASP A 300 20.23 -3.07 8.29
CA ASP A 300 19.78 -3.60 7.01
C ASP A 300 18.69 -4.63 7.27
N VAL A 301 17.52 -4.46 6.65
CA VAL A 301 16.37 -5.35 6.79
C VAL A 301 15.88 -5.84 5.43
N ASP A 302 15.50 -7.10 5.38
CA ASP A 302 14.92 -7.77 4.22
C ASP A 302 13.59 -8.38 4.68
N TYR A 303 12.48 -7.91 4.12
CA TYR A 303 11.15 -8.25 4.60
C TYR A 303 10.18 -8.53 3.44
N SER A 304 9.36 -9.57 3.62
CA SER A 304 8.34 -9.97 2.66
C SER A 304 6.95 -9.69 3.23
N PRO A 305 6.20 -8.70 2.71
CA PRO A 305 4.83 -8.47 3.13
C PRO A 305 3.94 -9.69 2.88
N SER A 306 2.96 -9.92 3.75
CA SER A 306 2.02 -11.03 3.59
C SER A 306 1.04 -10.82 2.43
N GLU A 307 0.32 -11.88 2.07
CA GLU A 307 -0.71 -11.91 1.03
C GLU A 307 -1.92 -11.02 1.36
N ASP A 308 -2.64 -10.60 0.31
CA ASP A 308 -3.80 -9.71 0.40
C ASP A 308 -5.11 -10.50 0.58
N PRO A 309 -5.76 -10.46 1.77
CA PRO A 309 -7.04 -11.13 1.96
C PRO A 309 -8.17 -10.54 1.13
N VAL A 310 -8.09 -9.26 0.75
CA VAL A 310 -9.12 -8.59 -0.07
C VAL A 310 -9.03 -9.07 -1.52
N GLU A 311 -7.81 -9.23 -2.05
CA GLU A 311 -7.62 -9.85 -3.36
C GLU A 311 -8.10 -11.30 -3.35
N ALA A 312 -7.73 -12.08 -2.32
CA ALA A 312 -8.19 -13.45 -2.16
C ALA A 312 -9.72 -13.54 -2.17
N MET A 313 -10.41 -12.71 -1.38
CA MET A 313 -11.88 -12.67 -1.35
C MET A 313 -12.48 -12.28 -2.70
N SER A 314 -11.86 -11.33 -3.42
CA SER A 314 -12.34 -10.93 -4.75
C SER A 314 -12.29 -12.08 -5.75
N LEU A 315 -11.24 -12.92 -5.69
CA LEU A 315 -11.07 -14.09 -6.56
C LEU A 315 -12.05 -15.21 -6.18
N LEU A 316 -12.25 -15.43 -4.88
CA LEU A 316 -13.26 -16.38 -4.38
C LEU A 316 -14.67 -15.95 -4.80
N ALA A 317 -15.01 -14.67 -4.63
CA ALA A 317 -16.28 -14.11 -5.07
C ALA A 317 -16.50 -14.31 -6.58
N ALA A 318 -15.46 -14.06 -7.39
CA ALA A 318 -15.52 -14.31 -8.83
C ALA A 318 -15.81 -15.79 -9.15
N ALA A 319 -15.18 -16.74 -8.45
CA ALA A 319 -15.44 -18.17 -8.62
C ALA A 319 -16.89 -18.53 -8.25
N VAL A 320 -17.39 -18.00 -7.14
CA VAL A 320 -18.75 -18.21 -6.65
C VAL A 320 -19.79 -17.70 -7.63
N VAL A 321 -19.73 -16.41 -8.01
CA VAL A 321 -20.77 -15.77 -8.84
C VAL A 321 -20.78 -16.27 -10.29
N THR A 322 -19.68 -16.89 -10.73
CA THR A 322 -19.58 -17.49 -12.07
C THR A 322 -19.86 -18.99 -12.08
N GLU A 323 -20.21 -19.60 -10.94
CA GLU A 323 -20.38 -21.05 -10.78
C GLU A 323 -19.18 -21.84 -11.33
N SER A 324 -17.98 -21.44 -10.92
CA SER A 324 -16.72 -21.97 -11.43
C SER A 324 -16.01 -22.82 -10.40
N GLU A 325 -15.27 -23.82 -10.88
CA GLU A 325 -14.24 -24.48 -10.09
C GLU A 325 -12.92 -23.70 -10.24
N LEU A 326 -12.41 -23.14 -9.14
CA LEU A 326 -11.20 -22.32 -9.15
C LEU A 326 -10.39 -22.58 -7.88
N THR A 327 -9.06 -22.70 -8.03
CA THR A 327 -8.14 -22.76 -6.89
C THR A 327 -7.45 -21.41 -6.68
N VAL A 328 -7.74 -20.76 -5.57
CA VAL A 328 -7.03 -19.56 -5.10
C VAL A 328 -5.91 -20.02 -4.16
N ARG A 329 -4.66 -19.80 -4.57
CA ARG A 329 -3.46 -20.24 -3.84
C ARG A 329 -2.93 -19.12 -2.95
N ARG A 330 -2.27 -19.49 -1.84
CA ARG A 330 -1.68 -18.56 -0.86
C ARG A 330 -2.71 -17.65 -0.19
N VAL A 331 -3.86 -18.19 0.16
CA VAL A 331 -4.92 -17.45 0.85
C VAL A 331 -4.55 -17.25 2.33
N PRO A 332 -4.48 -16.01 2.83
CA PRO A 332 -4.16 -15.74 4.23
C PRO A 332 -5.37 -16.03 5.13
N ILE A 333 -5.46 -17.28 5.57
CA ILE A 333 -6.70 -17.90 6.07
C ILE A 333 -7.29 -17.20 7.29
N GLU A 334 -6.44 -16.73 8.21
CA GLU A 334 -6.86 -16.03 9.44
C GLU A 334 -7.79 -14.84 9.16
N PHE A 335 -7.57 -14.15 8.04
CA PHE A 335 -8.32 -12.94 7.66
C PHE A 335 -9.51 -13.22 6.74
N LEU A 336 -9.84 -14.50 6.54
CA LEU A 336 -10.99 -14.96 5.75
C LEU A 336 -11.82 -16.03 6.48
N GLU A 337 -11.48 -16.39 7.71
CA GLU A 337 -12.22 -17.40 8.48
C GLU A 337 -13.70 -17.01 8.69
N ILE A 338 -14.00 -15.72 8.91
CA ILE A 338 -15.38 -15.25 9.06
C ILE A 338 -16.11 -15.27 7.71
N GLU A 339 -15.46 -14.78 6.66
CA GLU A 339 -16.01 -14.80 5.31
C GLU A 339 -16.34 -16.22 4.86
N LEU A 340 -15.43 -17.16 5.08
CA LEU A 340 -15.63 -18.57 4.76
C LEU A 340 -16.71 -19.19 5.61
N ALA A 341 -16.77 -18.92 6.92
CA ALA A 341 -17.83 -19.44 7.77
C ALA A 341 -19.23 -18.99 7.30
N VAL A 342 -19.38 -17.72 6.89
CA VAL A 342 -20.63 -17.23 6.30
C VAL A 342 -20.94 -17.94 4.99
N LEU A 343 -19.95 -18.14 4.12
CA LEU A 343 -20.17 -18.82 2.84
C LEU A 343 -20.46 -20.32 3.01
N GLU A 344 -19.84 -20.99 3.98
CA GLU A 344 -20.12 -22.37 4.37
C GLU A 344 -21.57 -22.53 4.83
N GLU A 345 -22.06 -21.60 5.67
CA GLU A 345 -23.47 -21.55 6.09
C GLU A 345 -24.40 -21.37 4.89
N MET A 346 -24.00 -20.52 3.93
CA MET A 346 -24.72 -20.33 2.67
C MET A 346 -24.66 -21.57 1.75
N GLY A 347 -23.83 -22.57 2.04
CA GLY A 347 -23.72 -23.82 1.28
C GLY A 347 -22.58 -23.86 0.27
N LEU A 348 -21.51 -23.08 0.47
CA LEU A 348 -20.32 -23.10 -0.37
C LEU A 348 -19.57 -24.44 -0.25
N ASP A 349 -19.49 -25.17 -1.36
CA ASP A 349 -18.59 -26.31 -1.53
C ASP A 349 -17.17 -25.81 -1.82
N HIS A 350 -16.28 -26.07 -0.88
CA HIS A 350 -14.87 -25.77 -1.02
C HIS A 350 -14.02 -26.81 -0.28
N ASP A 351 -12.77 -26.93 -0.70
CA ASP A 351 -11.73 -27.66 0.03
C ASP A 351 -10.53 -26.74 0.27
N ARG A 352 -9.73 -27.10 1.29
CA ARG A 352 -8.50 -26.39 1.62
C ARG A 352 -7.34 -27.34 1.88
N THR A 353 -6.13 -26.92 1.51
CA THR A 353 -4.91 -27.64 1.89
C THR A 353 -4.63 -27.52 3.39
N PRO A 354 -3.71 -28.33 3.94
CA PRO A 354 -3.09 -28.02 5.23
C PRO A 354 -2.47 -26.62 5.23
N GLU A 355 -2.41 -26.02 6.43
CA GLU A 355 -1.82 -24.70 6.62
C GLU A 355 -0.31 -24.72 6.39
N TYR A 356 0.20 -23.66 5.77
CA TYR A 356 1.62 -23.36 5.62
C TYR A 356 1.88 -21.88 5.91
N PHE A 357 3.15 -21.47 5.96
CA PHE A 357 3.49 -20.07 6.27
C PHE A 357 3.80 -19.26 5.03
N ALA A 358 3.42 -17.98 5.07
CA ALA A 358 3.89 -16.96 4.15
C ALA A 358 5.40 -16.72 4.29
N ASP A 359 5.94 -15.92 3.37
CA ASP A 359 7.38 -15.66 3.32
C ASP A 359 7.88 -14.79 4.49
N ASN A 360 6.97 -14.13 5.22
CA ASN A 360 7.27 -13.48 6.52
C ASN A 360 7.43 -14.48 7.67
N GLY A 361 7.12 -15.77 7.46
CA GLY A 361 7.20 -16.84 8.45
C GLY A 361 6.15 -16.77 9.56
N ARG A 362 5.13 -15.91 9.44
CA ARG A 362 4.13 -15.65 10.50
C ARG A 362 2.70 -15.85 10.00
N THR A 363 2.34 -15.30 8.85
CA THR A 363 0.97 -15.38 8.32
C THR A 363 0.65 -16.81 7.88
N ARG A 364 -0.50 -17.34 8.34
CA ARG A 364 -0.99 -18.68 7.97
C ARG A 364 -1.66 -18.63 6.61
N LEU A 365 -1.26 -19.53 5.72
CA LEU A 365 -1.74 -19.64 4.35
C LEU A 365 -2.36 -21.01 4.10
N VAL A 366 -3.34 -21.05 3.19
CA VAL A 366 -3.88 -22.27 2.59
C VAL A 366 -4.11 -22.04 1.10
N ASP A 367 -4.24 -23.12 0.33
CA ASP A 367 -4.83 -23.03 -1.01
C ASP A 367 -6.30 -23.46 -0.91
N LEU A 368 -7.22 -22.64 -1.44
CA LEU A 368 -8.66 -22.87 -1.42
C LEU A 368 -9.15 -23.25 -2.82
N THR A 369 -9.79 -24.40 -2.94
CA THR A 369 -10.50 -24.80 -4.16
C THR A 369 -12.00 -24.64 -3.93
N VAL A 370 -12.62 -23.69 -4.62
CA VAL A 370 -14.08 -23.50 -4.62
C VAL A 370 -14.68 -24.29 -5.76
N ARG A 371 -15.89 -24.84 -5.57
CA ARG A 371 -16.67 -25.55 -6.57
C ARG A 371 -18.03 -24.89 -6.82
N PRO A 372 -18.66 -25.15 -7.99
CA PRO A 372 -20.00 -24.68 -8.27
C PRO A 372 -20.98 -25.10 -7.17
N SER A 373 -21.61 -24.12 -6.53
CA SER A 373 -22.44 -24.31 -5.35
C SER A 373 -23.82 -23.67 -5.54
N LYS A 374 -24.85 -24.22 -4.91
CA LYS A 374 -26.17 -23.58 -4.82
C LYS A 374 -26.26 -22.88 -3.47
N LEU A 375 -26.06 -21.57 -3.47
CA LEU A 375 -26.06 -20.80 -2.25
C LEU A 375 -27.48 -20.44 -1.82
N GLU A 376 -27.76 -20.59 -0.53
CA GLU A 376 -28.92 -19.99 0.12
C GLU A 376 -28.49 -18.68 0.80
N ALA A 377 -29.41 -17.74 0.95
CA ALA A 377 -29.16 -16.50 1.68
C ALA A 377 -28.79 -16.83 3.14
N PRO A 378 -27.82 -16.12 3.75
CA PRO A 378 -27.43 -16.38 5.13
C PRO A 378 -28.60 -16.14 6.08
N ILE A 379 -28.60 -16.82 7.23
CA ILE A 379 -29.70 -16.74 8.20
C ILE A 379 -29.78 -15.32 8.81
N ASP A 380 -28.64 -14.69 9.02
CA ASP A 380 -28.55 -13.32 9.56
C ASP A 380 -28.10 -12.31 8.49
N LYS A 381 -28.17 -11.03 8.83
CA LYS A 381 -27.69 -9.92 8.00
C LYS A 381 -26.16 -9.96 7.87
N ILE A 382 -25.66 -9.56 6.71
CA ILE A 382 -24.24 -9.34 6.48
C ILE A 382 -23.91 -7.89 6.86
N HIS A 383 -22.94 -7.70 7.73
CA HIS A 383 -22.44 -6.37 8.06
C HIS A 383 -20.96 -6.43 8.43
N PRO A 384 -20.19 -5.37 8.20
CA PRO A 384 -18.80 -5.34 8.60
C PRO A 384 -18.66 -5.24 10.12
N MET A 385 -17.53 -5.73 10.60
CA MET A 385 -17.02 -5.51 11.95
C MET A 385 -15.50 -5.40 11.89
N PRO A 386 -14.87 -4.60 12.77
CA PRO A 386 -13.41 -4.63 12.89
C PRO A 386 -12.92 -6.06 13.18
N PHE A 387 -11.77 -6.44 12.63
CA PHE A 387 -11.18 -7.77 12.84
C PHE A 387 -11.16 -8.14 14.35
N PRO A 388 -11.56 -9.37 14.75
CA PRO A 388 -11.90 -10.55 13.92
C PRO A 388 -13.38 -10.67 13.50
N GLY A 389 -13.93 -9.64 12.84
CA GLY A 389 -15.22 -9.71 12.14
C GLY A 389 -15.07 -9.71 10.62
N LEU A 390 -16.20 -9.76 9.90
CA LEU A 390 -16.24 -9.69 8.44
C LEU A 390 -15.57 -8.40 7.97
N ASN A 391 -14.55 -8.54 7.13
CA ASN A 391 -13.69 -7.44 6.73
C ASN A 391 -14.52 -6.39 5.97
N ILE A 392 -14.34 -5.13 6.36
CA ILE A 392 -15.03 -3.97 5.78
C ILE A 392 -14.86 -3.91 4.26
N ASP A 393 -13.65 -4.23 3.78
CA ASP A 393 -13.33 -4.20 2.35
C ASP A 393 -13.97 -5.36 1.57
N ASN A 394 -14.44 -6.41 2.28
CA ASN A 394 -15.04 -7.60 1.67
C ASN A 394 -16.57 -7.49 1.53
N VAL A 395 -17.23 -6.56 2.24
CA VAL A 395 -18.69 -6.36 2.18
C VAL A 395 -19.22 -6.18 0.74
N PRO A 396 -18.58 -5.40 -0.15
CA PRO A 396 -19.05 -5.27 -1.53
C PRO A 396 -19.06 -6.58 -2.32
N PHE A 397 -18.14 -7.52 -2.03
CA PHE A 397 -18.13 -8.83 -2.67
C PHE A 397 -19.31 -9.69 -2.22
N PHE A 398 -19.70 -9.59 -0.95
CA PHE A 398 -20.90 -10.25 -0.43
C PHE A 398 -22.18 -9.75 -1.12
N ALA A 399 -22.24 -8.50 -1.59
CA ALA A 399 -23.38 -8.03 -2.38
C ALA A 399 -23.53 -8.79 -3.71
N ALA A 400 -22.42 -9.06 -4.40
CA ALA A 400 -22.44 -9.84 -5.65
C ALA A 400 -22.77 -11.31 -5.39
N ILE A 401 -22.25 -11.89 -4.31
CA ILE A 401 -22.53 -13.27 -3.91
C ILE A 401 -24.00 -13.43 -3.51
N ALA A 402 -24.51 -12.57 -2.65
CA ALA A 402 -25.90 -12.59 -2.18
C ALA A 402 -26.91 -12.42 -3.33
N ALA A 403 -26.58 -11.60 -4.33
CA ALA A 403 -27.40 -11.46 -5.54
C ALA A 403 -27.51 -12.76 -6.37
N SER A 404 -26.57 -13.69 -6.18
CA SER A 404 -26.55 -15.01 -6.83
C SER A 404 -27.13 -16.13 -5.95
N ALA A 405 -27.45 -15.83 -4.68
CA ALA A 405 -27.99 -16.80 -3.74
C ALA A 405 -29.53 -16.84 -3.75
N GLN A 406 -30.11 -17.97 -3.34
CA GLN A 406 -31.55 -18.15 -3.20
C GLN A 406 -32.03 -17.57 -1.87
N GLY A 407 -33.05 -16.71 -1.88
CA GLY A 407 -33.67 -16.17 -0.66
C GLY A 407 -33.56 -14.65 -0.54
N LYS A 408 -33.59 -14.15 0.70
CA LYS A 408 -33.52 -12.71 1.01
C LYS A 408 -32.55 -12.48 2.16
N THR A 409 -31.68 -11.50 2.03
CA THR A 409 -30.78 -11.04 3.10
C THR A 409 -30.70 -9.52 3.12
N LEU A 410 -30.16 -8.98 4.22
CA LEU A 410 -29.84 -7.56 4.40
C LEU A 410 -28.33 -7.42 4.46
N ILE A 411 -27.78 -6.50 3.68
CA ILE A 411 -26.38 -6.07 3.78
C ILE A 411 -26.38 -4.65 4.34
N HIS A 412 -25.69 -4.43 5.46
CA HIS A 412 -25.62 -3.13 6.12
C HIS A 412 -24.16 -2.71 6.30
N ASP A 413 -23.71 -1.74 5.50
CA ASP A 413 -22.35 -1.19 5.56
C ASP A 413 -22.35 0.16 6.29
N TRP A 414 -22.18 0.10 7.61
CA TRP A 414 -22.28 1.27 8.50
C TRP A 414 -20.98 2.07 8.65
N VAL A 415 -19.85 1.54 8.16
CA VAL A 415 -18.51 2.09 8.47
C VAL A 415 -18.23 3.40 7.71
N TYR A 416 -19.04 3.70 6.70
CA TYR A 416 -18.94 4.90 5.88
C TYR A 416 -20.06 5.92 6.16
N ASP A 417 -20.95 5.64 7.12
CA ASP A 417 -22.07 6.49 7.53
C ASP A 417 -21.70 7.60 8.53
#